data_AF-A0A528A257-F1
#
_entry.id   AF-A0A528A257-F1
#
_cell.length_a   1.000
_cell.length_b   1.000
_cell.length_c   1.000
_cell.angle_alpha   90.00
_cell.angle_beta   90.00
_cell.angle_gamma   90.00
#
_symmetry.space_group_name_H-M   'P 1'
#
loop_
_entity.id
_entity.type
_entity.pdbx_description
1 polymer ?
#
loop_
_entity_poly.entity_id
_entity_poly.type
_entity_poly.pdbx_seq_one_letter_code
_entity_poly.pdbx_strand_id
1 'polypeptide(L)'
;MGLRVTNEYASSALADIAHAEPFEPRYEPRSDELRNLYREEGQAKRRMDARPGLWIAVAIYLLFSATDLLLIPDVALYTITARFAVGVTALSILEAQLRQGVGTEWIDVTCAGAIIFGYVGWLCPAVMGADKESVSYYMVFGTIFMMSANLFFTFKFSLSIVTSAIILVILYVVNYFVPSTLMYKMVFGAFYISCFTFTSYVNWKLNEERYNVFLNALEAKIQ
;
A
#
# COMPACT_ATOMS: atom_id res chain seq x y z
N MET A 1 -22.57 -76.96 -24.18
CA MET A 1 -23.09 -75.89 -23.29
C MET A 1 -21.88 -75.25 -22.60
N GLY A 2 -21.26 -74.22 -23.18
CA GLY A 2 -20.00 -73.69 -22.61
C GLY A 2 -19.26 -72.61 -23.41
N LEU A 3 -19.94 -71.75 -24.17
CA LEU A 3 -19.27 -70.71 -24.98
C LEU A 3 -19.95 -69.32 -24.97
N ARG A 4 -20.94 -69.10 -24.09
CA ARG A 4 -21.65 -67.80 -23.99
C ARG A 4 -21.28 -66.94 -22.77
N VAL A 5 -20.64 -67.51 -21.75
CA VAL A 5 -20.42 -66.82 -20.46
C VAL A 5 -19.16 -65.94 -20.45
N THR A 6 -18.19 -66.19 -21.34
CA THR A 6 -16.94 -65.43 -21.38
C THR A 6 -17.03 -64.09 -22.10
N ASN A 7 -18.05 -63.88 -22.94
CA ASN A 7 -18.16 -62.66 -23.76
C ASN A 7 -18.81 -61.49 -23.01
N GLU A 8 -19.70 -61.76 -22.05
CA GLU A 8 -20.35 -60.72 -21.25
C GLU A 8 -19.39 -60.07 -20.24
N TYR A 9 -18.49 -60.84 -19.63
CA TYR A 9 -17.44 -60.30 -18.75
C TYR A 9 -16.42 -59.45 -19.50
N ALA A 10 -16.04 -59.83 -20.72
CA ALA A 10 -15.13 -59.03 -21.54
C ALA A 10 -15.78 -57.72 -22.01
N SER A 11 -17.07 -57.76 -22.34
CA SER A 11 -17.84 -56.56 -22.73
C SER A 11 -18.08 -55.62 -21.55
N SER A 12 -18.32 -56.13 -20.33
CA SER A 12 -18.50 -55.26 -19.14
C SER A 12 -17.17 -54.66 -18.69
N ALA A 13 -16.07 -55.42 -18.75
CA ALA A 13 -14.74 -54.91 -18.44
C ALA A 13 -14.26 -53.85 -19.44
N LEU A 14 -14.62 -53.98 -20.73
CA LEU A 14 -14.32 -52.95 -21.73
C LEU A 14 -15.23 -51.72 -21.62
N ALA A 15 -16.47 -51.89 -21.16
CA ALA A 15 -17.39 -50.77 -20.89
C ALA A 15 -16.97 -49.95 -19.66
N ASP A 16 -16.43 -50.59 -18.62
CA ASP A 16 -15.87 -49.89 -17.45
C ASP A 16 -14.60 -49.10 -17.79
N ILE A 17 -13.80 -49.55 -18.75
CA ILE A 17 -12.61 -48.82 -19.23
C ILE A 17 -13.01 -47.63 -20.11
N ALA A 18 -14.17 -47.68 -20.78
CA ALA A 18 -14.66 -46.59 -21.63
C ALA A 18 -15.26 -45.41 -20.83
N HIS A 19 -15.53 -45.60 -19.53
CA HIS A 19 -16.00 -44.56 -18.60
C HIS A 19 -14.92 -44.07 -17.64
N ALA A 20 -13.65 -44.45 -17.85
CA ALA A 20 -12.55 -43.73 -17.24
C ALA A 20 -12.51 -42.33 -17.88
N GLU A 21 -13.22 -41.38 -17.26
CA GLU A 21 -12.99 -39.96 -17.48
C GLU A 21 -11.47 -39.73 -17.52
N PRO A 22 -10.96 -38.99 -18.52
CA PRO A 22 -9.54 -38.73 -18.57
C PRO A 22 -9.19 -38.11 -17.22
N PHE A 23 -8.31 -38.79 -16.47
CA PHE A 23 -7.71 -38.24 -15.27
C PHE A 23 -6.88 -37.07 -15.75
N GLU A 24 -7.51 -35.90 -15.92
CA GLU A 24 -6.80 -34.66 -16.11
C GLU A 24 -5.90 -34.55 -14.88
N PRO A 25 -4.57 -34.65 -15.06
CA PRO A 25 -3.68 -34.55 -13.92
C PRO A 25 -3.99 -33.23 -13.25
N ARG A 26 -4.48 -33.30 -12.01
CA ARG A 26 -4.78 -32.15 -11.17
C ARG A 26 -3.57 -31.22 -11.25
N TYR A 27 -3.69 -30.14 -12.02
CA TYR A 27 -2.59 -29.21 -12.24
C TYR A 27 -2.43 -28.42 -10.96
N GLU A 28 -1.66 -28.97 -10.01
CA GLU A 28 -1.20 -28.23 -8.85
C GLU A 28 -0.15 -27.24 -9.37
N PRO A 29 -0.48 -25.94 -9.47
CA PRO A 29 0.45 -24.99 -10.06
C PRO A 29 1.68 -24.94 -9.16
N ARG A 30 2.86 -25.02 -9.77
CA ARG A 30 4.12 -24.99 -9.02
C ARG A 30 4.20 -23.69 -8.20
N SER A 31 4.81 -23.72 -7.02
CA SER A 31 4.91 -22.56 -6.11
C SER A 31 5.40 -21.26 -6.78
N ASP A 32 6.27 -21.37 -7.78
CA ASP A 32 6.76 -20.25 -8.58
C ASP A 32 5.70 -19.66 -9.52
N GLU A 33 4.83 -20.50 -10.07
CA GLU A 33 3.74 -20.13 -10.98
C GLU A 33 2.60 -19.46 -10.21
N LEU A 34 2.23 -20.00 -9.05
CA LEU A 34 1.30 -19.35 -8.10
C LEU A 34 1.75 -17.95 -7.73
N ARG A 35 3.05 -17.76 -7.50
CA ARG A 35 3.62 -16.47 -7.14
C ARG A 35 3.60 -15.48 -8.31
N ASN A 36 3.71 -15.97 -9.54
CA ASN A 36 3.58 -15.15 -10.75
C ASN A 36 2.12 -14.73 -10.99
N LEU A 37 1.18 -15.66 -10.90
CA LEU A 37 -0.27 -15.38 -10.98
C LEU A 37 -0.71 -14.36 -9.91
N TYR A 38 -0.26 -14.53 -8.66
CA TYR A 38 -0.52 -13.56 -7.59
C TYR A 38 0.05 -12.17 -7.90
N ARG A 39 1.25 -12.11 -8.51
CA ARG A 39 1.87 -10.84 -8.90
C ARG A 39 1.09 -10.14 -10.01
N GLU A 40 0.60 -10.89 -11.00
CA GLU A 40 -0.16 -10.34 -12.12
C GLU A 40 -1.54 -9.83 -11.68
N GLU A 41 -2.32 -10.62 -10.94
CA GLU A 41 -3.61 -10.16 -10.40
C GLU A 41 -3.42 -8.97 -9.45
N GLY A 42 -2.36 -9.01 -8.63
CA GLY A 42 -1.98 -7.90 -7.76
C GLY A 42 -1.58 -6.62 -8.51
N GLN A 43 -0.99 -6.73 -9.70
CA GLN A 43 -0.62 -5.57 -10.53
C GLN A 43 -1.84 -4.87 -11.14
N ALA A 44 -2.82 -5.64 -11.61
CA ALA A 44 -4.06 -5.09 -12.16
C ALA A 44 -4.85 -4.34 -11.06
N LYS A 45 -5.01 -4.96 -9.89
CA LYS A 45 -5.70 -4.35 -8.75
C LYS A 45 -5.01 -3.08 -8.26
N ARG A 46 -3.68 -3.11 -8.05
CA ARG A 46 -2.90 -1.93 -7.64
C ARG A 46 -3.06 -0.75 -8.61
N ARG A 47 -3.10 -1.02 -9.91
CA ARG A 47 -3.28 0.04 -10.92
C ARG A 47 -4.66 0.68 -10.84
N MET A 48 -5.70 -0.12 -10.60
CA MET A 48 -7.07 0.38 -10.43
C MET A 48 -7.22 1.22 -9.16
N ASP A 49 -6.61 0.78 -8.07
CA ASP A 49 -6.74 1.41 -6.75
C ASP A 49 -5.82 2.65 -6.59
N ALA A 50 -4.73 2.75 -7.36
CA ALA A 50 -3.77 3.86 -7.24
C ALA A 50 -4.39 5.24 -7.52
N ARG A 51 -5.31 5.33 -8.51
CA ARG A 51 -5.97 6.60 -8.88
C ARG A 51 -6.88 7.12 -7.76
N PRO A 52 -7.93 6.38 -7.31
CA PRO A 52 -8.76 6.85 -6.21
C PRO A 52 -7.94 7.03 -4.92
N GLY A 53 -6.93 6.18 -4.68
CA GLY A 53 -6.03 6.31 -3.53
C GLY A 53 -5.29 7.65 -3.50
N LEU A 54 -4.64 8.04 -4.60
CA LEU A 54 -3.92 9.33 -4.67
C LEU A 54 -4.87 10.53 -4.62
N TRP A 55 -6.02 10.46 -5.27
CA TRP A 55 -7.01 11.55 -5.23
C TRP A 55 -7.54 11.81 -3.81
N ILE A 56 -7.90 10.75 -3.08
CA ILE A 56 -8.35 10.86 -1.69
C ILE A 56 -7.21 11.39 -0.80
N ALA A 57 -5.98 10.87 -0.97
CA ALA A 57 -4.82 11.33 -0.22
C ALA A 57 -4.55 12.83 -0.45
N VAL A 58 -4.60 13.30 -1.70
CA VAL A 58 -4.42 14.72 -2.02
C VAL A 58 -5.55 15.59 -1.47
N ALA A 59 -6.81 15.13 -1.55
CA ALA A 59 -7.94 15.86 -0.98
C ALA A 59 -7.80 16.05 0.55
N ILE A 60 -7.42 14.99 1.26
CA ILE A 60 -7.14 15.05 2.70
C ILE A 60 -5.94 15.97 2.97
N TYR A 61 -4.86 15.84 2.20
CA TYR A 61 -3.67 16.67 2.33
C TYR A 61 -3.99 18.16 2.16
N LEU A 62 -4.87 18.53 1.22
CA LEU A 62 -5.34 19.89 1.04
C LEU A 62 -6.29 20.34 2.15
N LEU A 63 -7.13 19.46 2.73
CA LEU A 63 -7.99 19.79 3.87
C LEU A 63 -7.17 20.23 5.10
N PHE A 64 -5.97 19.69 5.26
CA PHE A 64 -5.04 20.14 6.31
C PHE A 64 -4.61 21.60 6.17
N SER A 65 -4.85 22.27 5.03
CA SER A 65 -4.68 23.73 4.87
C SER A 65 -5.41 24.53 5.96
N ALA A 66 -6.56 24.05 6.42
CA ALA A 66 -7.31 24.69 7.52
C ALA A 66 -6.52 24.66 8.84
N THR A 67 -5.78 23.59 9.10
CA THR A 67 -4.97 23.45 10.31
C THR A 67 -3.72 24.32 10.25
N ASP A 68 -3.17 24.63 9.07
CA ASP A 68 -2.03 25.55 8.96
C ASP A 68 -2.41 26.96 9.40
N LEU A 69 -3.59 27.42 8.98
CA LEU A 69 -4.11 28.74 9.37
C LEU A 69 -4.31 28.84 10.89
N LEU A 70 -4.57 27.70 11.55
CA LEU A 70 -4.80 27.65 12.99
C LEU A 70 -3.49 27.52 13.79
N LEU A 71 -2.58 26.64 13.37
CA LEU A 71 -1.39 26.26 14.14
C LEU A 71 -0.13 27.04 13.77
N ILE A 72 -0.01 27.47 12.51
CA ILE A 72 1.17 28.17 11.99
C ILE A 72 0.77 29.32 11.04
N PRO A 73 -0.07 30.28 11.51
CA PRO A 73 -0.66 31.32 10.67
C PRO A 73 0.37 32.20 9.95
N ASP A 74 1.55 32.37 10.54
CA ASP A 74 2.66 33.18 10.03
C ASP A 74 3.29 32.60 8.75
N VAL A 75 3.35 31.26 8.64
CA VAL A 75 3.89 30.55 7.47
C VAL A 75 2.80 29.81 6.67
N ALA A 76 1.53 29.93 7.06
CA ALA A 76 0.42 29.19 6.47
C ALA A 76 0.30 29.41 4.95
N LEU A 77 0.57 30.62 4.45
CA LEU A 77 0.55 30.87 3.01
C LEU A 77 1.61 30.02 2.28
N TYR A 78 2.82 29.94 2.82
CA TYR A 78 3.90 29.12 2.26
C TYR A 78 3.59 27.62 2.36
N THR A 79 3.01 27.16 3.48
CA THR A 79 2.65 25.74 3.63
C THR A 79 1.50 25.35 2.69
N ILE A 80 0.47 26.19 2.56
CA ILE A 80 -0.67 25.95 1.68
C ILE A 80 -0.22 25.93 0.22
N THR A 81 0.56 26.94 -0.22
CA THR A 81 1.08 26.96 -1.60
C THR A 81 1.95 25.74 -1.90
N ALA A 82 2.80 25.31 -0.96
CA ALA A 82 3.58 24.08 -1.11
C ALA A 82 2.68 22.84 -1.24
N ARG A 83 1.60 22.74 -0.45
CA ARG A 83 0.64 21.62 -0.57
C ARG A 83 -0.01 21.56 -1.95
N PHE A 84 -0.50 22.69 -2.43
CA PHE A 84 -1.11 22.74 -3.77
C PHE A 84 -0.10 22.40 -4.85
N ALA A 85 1.13 22.93 -4.77
CA ALA A 85 2.19 22.63 -5.72
C ALA A 85 2.51 21.12 -5.76
N VAL A 86 2.74 20.50 -4.60
CA VAL A 86 3.05 19.07 -4.52
C VAL A 86 1.86 18.22 -4.93
N GLY A 87 0.65 18.54 -4.46
CA GLY A 87 -0.58 17.79 -4.77
C GLY A 87 -0.93 17.81 -6.26
N VAL A 88 -0.92 18.99 -6.88
CA VAL A 88 -1.18 19.14 -8.32
C VAL A 88 -0.10 18.43 -9.15
N THR A 89 1.16 18.56 -8.75
CA THR A 89 2.27 17.90 -9.45
C THR A 89 2.14 16.38 -9.35
N ALA A 90 1.87 15.83 -8.17
CA ALA A 90 1.69 14.40 -7.96
C ALA A 90 0.52 13.83 -8.79
N LEU A 91 -0.64 14.52 -8.79
CA LEU A 91 -1.79 14.11 -9.61
C LEU A 91 -1.47 14.18 -11.11
N SER A 92 -0.77 15.22 -11.55
CA SER A 92 -0.40 15.38 -12.96
C SER A 92 0.56 14.29 -13.42
N ILE A 93 1.55 13.94 -12.59
CA ILE A 93 2.50 12.85 -12.88
C ILE A 93 1.77 11.51 -12.92
N LEU A 94 0.91 11.23 -11.94
CA LEU A 94 0.15 9.97 -11.92
C LEU A 94 -0.74 9.85 -13.17
N GLU A 95 -1.50 10.89 -13.50
CA GLU A 95 -2.39 10.88 -14.66
C GLU A 95 -1.59 10.74 -15.97
N ALA A 96 -0.41 11.36 -16.08
CA ALA A 96 0.49 11.16 -17.22
C ALA A 96 1.00 9.71 -17.32
N GLN A 97 1.42 9.10 -16.20
CA GLN A 97 1.87 7.71 -16.18
C GLN A 97 0.76 6.72 -16.51
N LEU A 98 -0.46 6.98 -16.03
CA LEU A 98 -1.63 6.17 -16.36
C LEU A 98 -1.96 6.23 -17.85
N ARG A 99 -1.89 7.43 -18.47
CA ARG A 99 -2.11 7.63 -19.91
C ARG A 99 -1.03 7.00 -20.78
N GLN A 100 0.22 7.04 -20.33
CA GLN A 100 1.36 6.45 -21.03
C GLN A 100 1.45 4.91 -20.90
N GLY A 101 0.55 4.29 -20.13
CA GLY A 101 0.57 2.84 -19.98
C GLY A 101 1.75 2.32 -19.14
N VAL A 102 2.39 3.18 -18.32
CA VAL A 102 3.60 2.82 -17.56
C VAL A 102 3.29 1.65 -16.60
N GLY A 103 4.28 0.78 -16.37
CA GLY A 103 4.16 -0.37 -15.49
C GLY A 103 3.78 0.00 -14.05
N THR A 104 3.01 -0.85 -13.38
CA THR A 104 2.47 -0.61 -12.03
C THR A 104 3.54 -0.32 -10.98
N GLU A 105 4.76 -0.86 -11.15
CA GLU A 105 5.87 -0.60 -10.22
C GLU A 105 6.28 0.88 -10.17
N TRP A 106 6.27 1.56 -11.32
CA TRP A 106 6.56 3.00 -11.37
C TRP A 106 5.43 3.84 -10.80
N ILE A 107 4.19 3.39 -10.95
CA ILE A 107 3.02 4.02 -10.32
C ILE A 107 3.16 3.94 -8.80
N ASP A 108 3.50 2.76 -8.27
CA ASP A 108 3.72 2.54 -6.84
C ASP A 108 4.84 3.45 -6.30
N VAL A 109 5.98 3.54 -7.02
CA VAL A 109 7.10 4.44 -6.66
C VAL A 109 6.67 5.91 -6.68
N THR A 110 5.84 6.31 -7.64
CA THR A 110 5.37 7.69 -7.75
C THR A 110 4.44 8.06 -6.61
N CYS A 111 3.53 7.17 -6.24
CA CYS A 111 2.66 7.34 -5.08
C CYS A 111 3.47 7.39 -3.77
N ALA A 112 4.46 6.51 -3.59
CA ALA A 112 5.38 6.56 -2.44
C ALA A 112 6.16 7.87 -2.40
N GLY A 113 6.68 8.31 -3.54
CA GLY A 113 7.35 9.60 -3.70
C GLY A 113 6.43 10.77 -3.34
N ALA A 114 5.17 10.75 -3.80
CA ALA A 114 4.19 11.79 -3.50
C ALA A 114 3.95 11.94 -1.98
N ILE A 115 3.95 10.85 -1.22
CA ILE A 115 3.83 10.90 0.25
C ILE A 115 5.06 11.57 0.85
N ILE A 116 6.27 11.17 0.43
CA ILE A 116 7.53 11.72 0.96
C ILE A 116 7.65 13.22 0.61
N PHE A 117 7.41 13.59 -0.65
CA PHE A 117 7.44 14.98 -1.09
C PHE A 117 6.31 15.80 -0.47
N GLY A 118 5.12 15.22 -0.24
CA GLY A 118 4.04 15.89 0.48
C GLY A 118 4.43 16.20 1.92
N TYR A 119 5.08 15.24 2.58
CA TYR A 119 5.59 15.44 3.92
C TYR A 119 6.70 16.50 3.97
N VAL A 120 7.73 16.38 3.13
CA VAL A 120 8.84 17.35 3.07
C VAL A 120 8.37 18.74 2.67
N GLY A 121 7.50 18.84 1.66
CA GLY A 121 6.95 20.10 1.19
C GLY A 121 6.10 20.83 2.23
N TRP A 122 5.43 20.09 3.12
CA TRP A 122 4.78 20.67 4.30
C TRP A 122 5.78 21.03 5.40
N LEU A 123 6.71 20.12 5.69
CA LEU A 123 7.66 20.22 6.78
C LEU A 123 8.58 21.43 6.65
N CYS A 124 9.13 21.67 5.45
CA CYS A 124 10.09 22.75 5.20
C CYS A 124 9.57 24.14 5.63
N PRO A 125 8.39 24.60 5.19
CA PRO A 125 7.85 25.86 5.65
C PRO A 125 7.30 25.79 7.09
N ALA A 126 6.78 24.65 7.54
CA ALA A 126 6.25 24.51 8.90
C ALA A 126 7.30 24.76 10.00
N VAL A 127 8.54 24.27 9.83
CA VAL A 127 9.61 24.47 10.82
C VAL A 127 10.09 25.93 10.94
N MET A 128 9.78 26.75 9.93
CA MET A 128 10.09 28.19 9.91
C MET A 128 9.14 29.00 10.79
N GLY A 129 8.04 28.40 11.29
CA GLY A 129 7.09 29.07 12.16
C GLY A 129 7.74 29.70 13.39
N ALA A 130 7.26 30.88 13.76
CA ALA A 130 7.79 31.69 14.85
C ALA A 130 7.50 31.06 16.23
N ASP A 131 6.29 30.50 16.41
CA ASP A 131 5.90 29.80 17.63
C ASP A 131 6.37 28.34 17.61
N LYS A 132 7.48 28.07 18.30
CA LYS A 132 8.06 26.73 18.38
C LYS A 132 7.20 25.73 19.15
N GLU A 133 6.33 26.19 20.05
CA GLU A 133 5.43 25.31 20.77
C GLU A 133 4.32 24.80 19.83
N SER A 134 3.64 25.69 19.13
CA SER A 134 2.64 25.32 18.12
C SER A 134 3.24 24.46 17.00
N VAL A 135 4.43 24.81 16.51
CA VAL A 135 5.17 23.99 15.52
C VAL A 135 5.40 22.59 16.07
N SER A 136 5.85 22.43 17.33
CA SER A 136 6.08 21.13 17.96
C SER A 136 4.80 20.29 17.95
N TYR A 137 3.68 20.83 18.44
CA TYR A 137 2.39 20.13 18.39
C TYR A 137 1.95 19.79 16.96
N TYR A 138 2.31 20.64 15.99
CA TYR A 138 1.96 20.37 14.61
C TYR A 138 2.79 19.22 14.00
N MET A 139 4.03 19.00 14.46
CA MET A 139 4.89 17.89 14.00
C MET A 139 4.26 16.51 14.17
N VAL A 140 3.37 16.37 15.15
CA VAL A 140 2.64 15.13 15.43
C VAL A 140 1.83 14.66 14.23
N PHE A 141 1.25 15.60 13.47
CA PHE A 141 0.48 15.32 12.26
C PHE A 141 1.35 14.75 11.14
N GLY A 142 2.68 14.89 11.21
CA GLY A 142 3.61 14.21 10.32
C GLY A 142 3.48 12.68 10.33
N THR A 143 2.97 12.10 11.43
CA THR A 143 2.67 10.66 11.49
C THR A 143 1.55 10.22 10.55
N ILE A 144 0.66 11.12 10.12
CA ILE A 144 -0.40 10.81 9.16
C ILE A 144 0.19 10.42 7.81
N PHE A 145 1.30 11.02 7.38
CA PHE A 145 1.99 10.63 6.15
C PHE A 145 2.54 9.21 6.25
N MET A 146 3.07 8.83 7.42
CA MET A 146 3.54 7.48 7.69
C MET A 146 2.39 6.45 7.61
N MET A 147 1.23 6.79 8.17
CA MET A 147 0.02 5.95 8.12
C MET A 147 -0.57 5.88 6.70
N SER A 148 -0.53 6.98 5.95
CA SER A 148 -1.12 7.10 4.60
C SER A 148 -0.55 6.09 3.60
N ALA A 149 0.74 5.77 3.71
CA ALA A 149 1.39 4.74 2.88
C ALA A 149 0.73 3.36 3.03
N ASN A 150 0.16 3.07 4.20
CA ASN A 150 -0.45 1.80 4.53
C ASN A 150 -1.99 1.79 4.37
N LEU A 151 -2.63 2.97 4.34
CA LEU A 151 -4.10 3.10 4.34
C LEU A 151 -4.68 3.36 2.95
N PHE A 152 -4.10 4.30 2.20
CA PHE A 152 -4.66 4.74 0.91
C PHE A 152 -4.07 4.01 -0.29
N PHE A 153 -2.94 3.33 -0.09
CA PHE A 153 -2.21 2.68 -1.16
C PHE A 153 -1.99 1.21 -0.88
N THR A 154 -2.23 0.41 -1.90
CA THR A 154 -2.11 -1.04 -1.86
C THR A 154 -0.69 -1.47 -2.24
N PHE A 155 0.34 -0.79 -1.71
CA PHE A 155 1.73 -1.04 -2.08
C PHE A 155 2.15 -2.49 -1.85
N LYS A 156 3.21 -2.91 -2.57
CA LYS A 156 4.00 -4.07 -2.13
C LYS A 156 4.45 -3.80 -0.69
N PHE A 157 4.35 -4.83 0.16
CA PHE A 157 4.70 -4.76 1.58
C PHE A 157 6.06 -4.06 1.82
N SER A 158 7.10 -4.44 1.07
CA SER A 158 8.44 -3.85 1.19
C SER A 158 8.47 -2.34 0.90
N LEU A 159 7.75 -1.89 -0.14
CA LEU A 159 7.73 -0.46 -0.50
C LEU A 159 7.02 0.37 0.56
N SER A 160 5.94 -0.18 1.13
CA SER A 160 5.21 0.47 2.21
C SER A 160 6.08 0.66 3.45
N ILE A 161 6.80 -0.38 3.87
CA ILE A 161 7.74 -0.31 5.00
C ILE A 161 8.84 0.71 4.73
N VAL A 162 9.47 0.68 3.55
CA VAL A 162 10.54 1.62 3.21
C VAL A 162 10.03 3.06 3.26
N THR A 163 8.85 3.33 2.70
CA THR A 163 8.24 4.66 2.70
C THR A 163 7.94 5.13 4.13
N SER A 164 7.29 4.30 4.94
CA SER A 164 7.01 4.61 6.34
C SER A 164 8.28 4.79 7.18
N ALA A 165 9.33 4.01 6.92
CA ALA A 165 10.62 4.12 7.60
C ALA A 165 11.34 5.43 7.25
N ILE A 166 11.31 5.86 5.99
CA ILE A 166 11.85 7.16 5.59
C ILE A 166 11.16 8.28 6.35
N ILE A 167 9.83 8.26 6.43
CA ILE A 167 9.06 9.28 7.15
C ILE A 167 9.38 9.23 8.66
N LEU A 168 9.52 8.04 9.24
CA LEU A 168 9.91 7.86 10.63
C LEU A 168 11.29 8.47 10.93
N VAL A 169 12.28 8.23 10.06
CA VAL A 169 13.62 8.81 10.21
C VAL A 169 13.55 10.34 10.17
N ILE A 170 12.82 10.91 9.22
CA ILE A 170 12.67 12.36 9.13
C ILE A 170 11.96 12.91 10.37
N LEU A 171 10.89 12.27 10.86
CA LEU A 171 10.20 12.65 12.10
C LEU A 171 11.15 12.64 13.31
N TYR A 172 11.99 11.62 13.43
CA TYR A 172 12.99 11.52 14.50
C TYR A 172 14.04 12.62 14.42
N VAL A 173 14.56 12.88 13.22
CA VAL A 173 15.52 13.96 12.96
C VAL A 173 14.91 15.30 13.37
N VAL A 174 13.67 15.59 12.95
CA VAL A 174 13.06 16.88 13.28
C VAL A 174 12.74 16.99 14.77
N ASN A 175 12.22 15.93 15.40
CA ASN A 175 11.99 15.90 16.85
C ASN A 175 13.27 16.14 17.67
N TYR A 176 14.42 15.72 17.14
CA TYR A 176 15.72 16.02 17.75
C TYR A 176 16.05 17.51 17.67
N PHE A 177 15.86 18.15 16.51
CA PHE A 177 16.24 19.55 16.28
C PHE A 177 15.24 20.59 16.81
N VAL A 178 13.95 20.25 16.90
CA VAL A 178 12.94 21.20 17.43
C VAL A 178 13.17 21.42 18.92
N PRO A 179 13.24 22.69 19.39
CA PRO A 179 13.38 23.00 20.81
C PRO A 179 12.14 22.54 21.59
N SER A 180 12.29 21.52 22.41
CA SER A 180 11.22 20.97 23.26
C SER A 180 11.83 20.25 24.47
N THR A 181 11.00 19.96 25.46
CA THR A 181 11.44 19.28 26.69
C THR A 181 11.91 17.85 26.39
N LEU A 182 12.82 17.32 27.20
CA LEU A 182 13.28 15.93 27.04
C LEU A 182 12.12 14.93 27.13
N MET A 183 11.18 15.17 28.05
CA MET A 183 9.97 14.34 28.21
C MET A 183 9.13 14.35 26.94
N TYR A 184 8.93 15.52 26.32
CA TYR A 184 8.23 15.65 25.04
C TYR A 184 8.90 14.79 23.95
N LYS A 185 10.22 14.90 23.80
CA LYS A 185 10.97 14.15 22.78
C LYS A 185 10.85 12.63 22.98
N MET A 186 10.91 12.16 24.22
CA MET A 186 10.77 10.73 24.54
C MET A 186 9.35 10.22 24.26
N VAL A 187 8.32 10.96 24.68
CA VAL A 187 6.92 10.59 24.45
C VAL A 187 6.62 10.53 22.95
N PHE A 188 7.02 11.54 22.18
CA PHE A 188 6.81 11.54 20.73
C PHE A 188 7.64 10.51 19.99
N GLY A 189 8.88 10.26 20.43
CA GLY A 189 9.68 9.16 19.88
C GLY A 189 8.99 7.81 20.07
N ALA A 190 8.52 7.51 21.29
CA ALA A 190 7.78 6.28 21.57
C ALA A 190 6.48 6.20 20.75
N PHE A 191 5.77 7.32 20.61
CA PHE A 191 4.58 7.42 19.76
C PHE A 191 4.89 7.10 18.29
N TYR A 192 5.97 7.65 17.72
CA TYR A 192 6.35 7.40 16.33
C TYR A 192 6.71 5.93 16.09
N ILE A 193 7.48 5.31 16.98
CA ILE A 193 7.79 3.86 16.90
C ILE A 193 6.53 3.03 17.00
N SER A 194 5.61 3.39 17.91
CA SER A 194 4.35 2.67 18.09
C SER A 194 3.50 2.75 16.83
N CYS A 195 3.32 3.95 16.26
CA CYS A 195 2.59 4.13 15.00
C CYS A 195 3.23 3.34 13.85
N PHE A 196 4.56 3.37 13.73
CA PHE A 196 5.27 2.60 12.72
C PHE A 196 5.03 1.09 12.88
N THR A 197 5.14 0.58 14.11
CA THR A 197 4.97 -0.84 14.41
C THR A 197 3.54 -1.30 14.13
N PHE A 198 2.55 -0.56 14.65
CA PHE A 198 1.14 -0.90 14.46
C PHE A 198 0.72 -0.85 12.99
N THR A 199 1.11 0.21 12.27
CA THR A 199 0.76 0.34 10.85
C THR A 199 1.43 -0.72 10.00
N SER A 200 2.69 -1.07 10.29
CA SER A 200 3.41 -2.15 9.62
C SER A 200 2.79 -3.52 9.92
N TYR A 201 2.38 -3.76 11.16
CA TYR A 201 1.70 -5.00 11.56
C TYR A 201 0.33 -5.15 10.88
N VAL A 202 -0.48 -4.09 10.84
CA VAL A 202 -1.75 -4.10 10.11
C VAL A 202 -1.53 -4.34 8.63
N ASN A 203 -0.52 -3.71 8.02
CA ASN A 203 -0.17 -3.94 6.62
C ASN A 203 0.23 -5.40 6.37
N TRP A 204 1.08 -5.97 7.23
CA TRP A 204 1.45 -7.38 7.16
C TRP A 204 0.20 -8.26 7.15
N LYS A 205 -0.68 -8.09 8.14
CA LYS A 205 -1.88 -8.93 8.29
C LYS A 205 -2.80 -8.82 7.06
N LEU A 206 -3.02 -7.59 6.56
CA LEU A 206 -3.82 -7.38 5.34
C LEU A 206 -3.17 -8.00 4.09
N ASN A 207 -1.84 -8.05 4.04
CA ASN A 207 -1.13 -8.68 2.93
C ASN A 207 -1.25 -10.22 2.98
N GLU A 208 -1.18 -10.79 4.18
CA GLU A 208 -1.42 -12.22 4.44
C GLU A 208 -2.87 -12.62 4.10
N GLU A 209 -3.86 -11.84 4.55
CA GLU A 209 -5.27 -12.06 4.21
C GLU A 209 -5.51 -12.01 2.69
N ARG A 210 -4.91 -11.04 1.98
CA ARG A 210 -4.99 -10.95 0.52
C ARG A 210 -4.39 -12.17 -0.18
N TYR A 211 -3.31 -12.73 0.35
CA TYR A 211 -2.70 -13.93 -0.19
C TYR A 211 -3.59 -15.16 0.04
N ASN A 212 -4.17 -15.31 1.22
CA ASN A 212 -5.09 -16.42 1.53
C ASN A 212 -6.36 -16.37 0.67
N VAL A 213 -6.95 -15.19 0.47
CA VAL A 213 -8.12 -15.04 -0.42
C VAL A 213 -7.78 -15.41 -1.86
N PHE A 214 -6.59 -15.06 -2.35
CA PHE A 214 -6.13 -15.47 -3.67
C PHE A 214 -6.02 -16.98 -3.79
N LEU A 215 -5.41 -17.65 -2.81
CA LEU A 215 -5.30 -19.12 -2.81
C LEU A 215 -6.68 -19.79 -2.82
N ASN A 216 -7.61 -19.32 -1.99
CA ASN A 216 -8.97 -19.87 -1.95
C ASN A 216 -9.73 -19.65 -3.28
N ALA A 217 -9.58 -18.48 -3.90
CA ALA A 217 -10.20 -18.19 -5.19
C ALA A 217 -9.62 -19.04 -6.32
N LEU A 218 -8.32 -19.38 -6.24
CA LEU A 218 -7.68 -20.27 -7.19
C LEU A 218 -8.12 -21.72 -6.99
N GLU A 219 -8.18 -22.20 -5.75
CA GLU A 219 -8.68 -23.54 -5.43
C GLU A 219 -10.13 -23.72 -5.94
N ALA A 220 -10.98 -22.73 -5.74
CA ALA A 220 -12.36 -22.73 -6.23
C ALA A 220 -12.50 -22.67 -7.76
N LYS A 221 -11.46 -22.25 -8.51
CA LYS A 221 -11.43 -22.30 -9.98
C LYS A 221 -10.92 -23.64 -10.51
N ILE A 222 -10.16 -24.38 -9.71
CA ILE A 222 -9.56 -25.67 -10.07
C ILE A 222 -10.51 -26.84 -9.73
N GLN A 223 -11.39 -26.66 -8.74
CA GLN A 223 -12.50 -27.58 -8.41
C GLN A 223 -13.71 -27.35 -9.32
#